data_AF-A0A2R6JVG7-F1
#
_entry.id   AF-A0A2R6JVG7-F1
#
_cell.length_a   1.000
_cell.length_b   1.000
_cell.length_c   1.000
_cell.angle_alpha   90.00
_cell.angle_beta   90.00
_cell.angle_gamma   90.00
#
_symmetry.space_group_name_H-M   'P 1'
#
loop_
_entity.id
_entity.type
_entity.pdbx_description
1 polymer ?
#
loop_
_entity_poly.entity_id
_entity_poly.type
_entity_poly.pdbx_seq_one_letter_code
_entity_poly.pdbx_strand_id
1 'polypeptide(L)'
;MSREHLRDGAATLERTANDLADTERAEDLAATLRTLADRDRGPDHGRLARIERALSELKEGADGEAAAALDETTEHVQAYRETVEGV
;
A
#
# COMPACT_ATOMS: atom_id res chain seq x y z
N MET A 1 3.93 3.89 15.27
CA MET A 1 4.82 2.92 14.61
C MET A 1 4.08 2.05 13.62
N SER A 2 3.32 1.00 14.01
CA SER A 2 2.69 0.11 13.00
C SER A 2 1.75 0.85 12.03
N ARG A 3 0.76 1.59 12.55
CA ARG A 3 -0.16 2.40 11.73
C ARG A 3 0.54 3.48 10.89
N GLU A 4 1.74 3.92 11.26
CA GLU A 4 2.49 4.88 10.46
C GLU A 4 2.95 4.25 9.16
N HIS A 5 3.34 2.98 9.12
CA HIS A 5 3.68 2.30 7.88
C HIS A 5 2.53 2.35 6.85
N LEU A 6 1.28 2.16 7.27
CA LEU A 6 0.14 2.29 6.35
C LEU A 6 -0.07 3.73 5.88
N ARG A 7 0.23 4.75 6.71
CA ARG A 7 0.16 6.15 6.29
C ARG A 7 1.29 6.52 5.35
N ASP A 8 2.49 6.03 5.62
CA ASP A 8 3.68 6.27 4.80
C ASP A 8 3.51 5.62 3.42
N GLY A 9 3.04 4.37 3.38
CA GLY A 9 2.69 3.70 2.12
C GLY A 9 1.59 4.44 1.34
N ALA A 10 0.56 4.96 2.00
CA ALA A 10 -0.46 5.78 1.34
C ALA A 10 0.14 7.06 0.75
N ALA A 11 1.00 7.77 1.49
CA ALA A 11 1.62 9.00 1.06
C ALA A 11 2.64 8.80 -0.08
N THR A 12 3.38 7.69 -0.06
CA THR A 12 4.28 7.30 -1.15
C THR A 12 3.49 7.01 -2.42
N LEU A 13 2.42 6.21 -2.31
CA LEU A 13 1.57 5.87 -3.46
C LEU A 13 0.85 7.11 -4.05
N GLU A 14 0.32 8.00 -3.21
CA GLU A 14 -0.30 9.27 -3.64
C GLU A 14 0.65 10.15 -4.45
N ARG A 15 1.94 10.20 -4.05
CA ARG A 15 2.93 11.02 -4.72
C ARG A 15 3.22 10.53 -6.14
N THR A 16 3.23 9.22 -6.34
CA THR A 16 3.56 8.58 -7.62
C THR A 16 2.35 8.23 -8.48
N ALA A 17 1.12 8.39 -7.96
CA ALA A 17 -0.10 7.92 -8.63
C ALA A 17 -0.26 8.48 -10.06
N ASN A 18 0.13 9.74 -10.28
CA ASN A 18 0.07 10.41 -11.58
C ASN A 18 1.05 9.84 -12.61
N ASP A 19 2.08 9.12 -12.16
CA ASP A 19 3.10 8.51 -13.03
C ASP A 19 2.74 7.05 -13.40
N LEU A 20 1.68 6.51 -12.79
CA LEU A 20 1.18 5.17 -13.07
C LEU A 20 0.15 5.18 -14.20
N ALA A 21 0.13 4.11 -15.00
CA ALA A 21 -0.84 3.96 -16.08
C ALA A 21 -2.30 3.89 -15.58
N ASP A 22 -2.50 3.40 -14.35
CA ASP A 22 -3.81 3.29 -13.69
C ASP A 22 -3.83 4.16 -12.44
N THR A 23 -3.87 5.49 -12.65
CA THR A 23 -3.88 6.50 -11.59
C THR A 23 -5.07 6.34 -10.65
N GLU A 24 -6.27 6.09 -11.17
CA GLU A 24 -7.50 5.93 -10.35
C GLU A 24 -7.34 4.77 -9.37
N ARG A 25 -6.84 3.62 -9.84
CA ARG A 25 -6.59 2.47 -8.98
C ARG A 25 -5.50 2.74 -7.93
N ALA A 26 -4.45 3.49 -8.28
CA ALA A 26 -3.41 3.88 -7.34
C ALA A 26 -3.95 4.80 -6.24
N GLU A 27 -4.77 5.79 -6.60
CA GLU A 27 -5.44 6.69 -5.65
C GLU A 27 -6.39 5.93 -4.71
N ASP A 28 -7.18 4.99 -5.25
CA ASP A 28 -8.08 4.14 -4.47
C ASP A 28 -7.33 3.26 -3.45
N LEU A 29 -6.18 2.71 -3.86
CA LEU A 29 -5.31 1.94 -2.97
C LEU A 29 -4.72 2.81 -1.87
N ALA A 30 -4.26 4.01 -2.19
CA ALA A 30 -3.73 4.92 -1.20
C ALA A 30 -4.80 5.36 -0.20
N ALA A 31 -6.01 5.69 -0.67
CA ALA A 31 -7.16 5.99 0.18
C ALA A 31 -7.53 4.79 1.08
N THR A 32 -7.42 3.57 0.56
CA THR A 32 -7.64 2.33 1.33
C THR A 32 -6.61 2.19 2.44
N LEU A 33 -5.32 2.37 2.15
CA LEU A 33 -4.23 2.32 3.13
C LEU A 33 -4.44 3.36 4.24
N ARG A 34 -4.78 4.59 3.87
CA ARG A 34 -5.10 5.68 4.81
C ARG A 34 -6.26 5.32 5.74
N THR A 35 -7.35 4.81 5.15
CA THR A 35 -8.53 4.35 5.91
C THR A 35 -8.16 3.24 6.89
N LEU A 36 -7.30 2.31 6.49
CA LEU A 36 -6.84 1.24 7.37
C LEU A 36 -5.95 1.74 8.51
N ALA A 37 -5.11 2.75 8.25
CA ALA A 37 -4.29 3.39 9.28
C ALA A 37 -5.12 4.09 10.37
N ASP A 38 -6.28 4.64 10.01
CA ASP A 38 -7.15 5.39 10.91
C ASP A 38 -8.19 4.52 11.64
N ARG A 39 -8.32 3.24 11.29
CA ARG A 39 -9.26 2.34 11.94
C ARG A 39 -8.79 1.91 13.34
N ASP A 40 -9.75 1.86 14.26
CA ASP A 40 -9.54 1.32 15.61
C ASP A 40 -9.16 -0.17 15.60
N ARG A 41 -9.76 -0.94 14.70
CA ARG A 41 -9.45 -2.36 14.47
C ARG A 41 -8.63 -2.53 13.19
N GLY A 42 -7.43 -3.10 13.32
CA GLY A 42 -6.54 -3.37 12.19
C GLY A 42 -7.13 -4.38 11.19
N PRO A 43 -6.71 -4.31 9.91
CA PRO A 43 -7.04 -5.33 8.91
C PRO A 43 -6.43 -6.69 9.27
N ASP A 44 -7.07 -7.76 8.79
CA ASP A 44 -6.51 -9.12 8.84
C ASP A 44 -5.44 -9.33 7.75
N HIS A 45 -4.64 -10.40 7.90
CA HIS A 45 -3.60 -10.76 6.93
C HIS A 45 -4.15 -11.00 5.52
N GLY A 46 -5.37 -11.52 5.37
CA GLY A 46 -5.98 -11.79 4.07
C GLY A 46 -6.34 -10.52 3.30
N ARG A 47 -6.75 -9.47 4.01
CA ARG A 47 -6.95 -8.14 3.41
C ARG A 47 -5.62 -7.51 3.02
N LEU A 48 -4.58 -7.62 3.85
CA LEU A 48 -3.26 -7.09 3.53
C LEU A 48 -2.64 -7.79 2.32
N ALA A 49 -2.75 -9.11 2.22
CA ALA A 49 -2.28 -9.87 1.05
C ALA A 49 -2.99 -9.48 -0.26
N ARG A 50 -4.27 -9.10 -0.20
CA ARG A 50 -4.99 -8.57 -1.37
C ARG A 50 -4.48 -7.21 -1.81
N ILE A 51 -4.08 -6.36 -0.86
CA ILE A 51 -3.47 -5.05 -1.15
C ILE A 51 -2.08 -5.24 -1.76
N GLU A 52 -1.24 -6.09 -1.16
CA GLU A 52 0.08 -6.44 -1.70
C GLU A 52 -0.01 -6.94 -3.15
N ARG A 53 -0.98 -7.83 -3.43
CA ARG A 53 -1.22 -8.29 -4.80
C ARG A 53 -1.65 -7.17 -5.74
N ALA A 54 -2.52 -6.27 -5.30
CA ALA A 54 -2.97 -5.15 -6.11
C ALA A 54 -1.84 -4.15 -6.42
N LEU A 55 -0.90 -3.94 -5.49
CA LEU A 55 0.31 -3.16 -5.71
C LEU A 55 1.23 -3.85 -6.72
N SER A 56 1.41 -5.17 -6.60
CA SER A 56 2.19 -5.95 -7.58
C SER A 56 1.60 -5.88 -8.99
N GLU A 57 0.27 -5.92 -9.11
CA GLU A 57 -0.41 -5.78 -10.41
C GLU A 57 -0.21 -4.38 -11.01
N LEU A 58 -0.21 -3.32 -10.20
CA LEU A 58 0.13 -1.96 -10.67
C LEU A 58 1.59 -1.87 -11.13
N LYS A 59 2.49 -2.58 -10.45
CA LYS A 59 3.92 -2.57 -10.75
C LYS A 59 4.24 -3.17 -12.12
N GLU A 60 3.45 -4.15 -12.59
CA GLU A 60 3.65 -4.76 -13.91
C GLU A 60 3.57 -3.74 -15.06
N GLY A 61 2.88 -2.62 -14.87
CA GLY A 61 2.79 -1.52 -15.83
C GLY A 61 3.59 -0.27 -15.47
N ALA A 62 4.46 -0.34 -14.45
CA ALA A 62 5.24 0.78 -13.94
C ALA A 62 6.74 0.54 -14.12
N ASP A 63 7.48 1.61 -14.36
CA ASP A 63 8.93 1.58 -14.51
C ASP A 63 9.59 2.70 -13.69
N GLY A 64 10.89 2.59 -13.47
CA GLY A 64 11.69 3.65 -12.84
C GLY A 64 11.22 4.01 -11.44
N GLU A 65 10.97 5.30 -11.21
CA GLU A 65 10.58 5.85 -9.90
C GLU A 65 9.22 5.33 -9.44
N ALA A 66 8.27 5.15 -10.36
CA ALA A 66 6.93 4.64 -10.03
C ALA A 66 6.98 3.17 -9.57
N ALA A 67 7.80 2.34 -10.22
CA ALA A 67 8.04 0.97 -9.79
C ALA A 67 8.71 0.90 -8.41
N ALA A 68 9.68 1.79 -8.14
CA ALA A 68 10.34 1.87 -6.84
C ALA A 68 9.40 2.32 -5.72
N ALA A 69 8.52 3.28 -5.98
CA ALA A 69 7.52 3.74 -5.03
C ALA A 69 6.46 2.65 -4.71
N LEU A 70 6.11 1.81 -5.69
CA LEU A 70 5.25 0.64 -5.46
C LEU A 70 5.92 -0.43 -4.61
N ASP A 71 7.23 -0.65 -4.78
CA ASP A 71 8.02 -1.53 -3.91
C ASP A 71 8.07 -1.00 -2.48
N GLU A 72 8.40 0.28 -2.30
CA GLU A 72 8.42 0.95 -0.99
C GLU A 72 7.04 0.87 -0.30
N THR A 73 5.95 1.11 -1.05
CA THR A 73 4.58 0.95 -0.52
C THR A 73 4.31 -0.49 -0.09
N THR A 74 4.78 -1.47 -0.86
CA THR A 74 4.64 -2.89 -0.51
C THR A 74 5.41 -3.25 0.75
N GLU A 75 6.64 -2.73 0.92
CA GLU A 75 7.45 -2.91 2.13
C GLU A 75 6.75 -2.33 3.37
N HIS A 76 6.13 -1.16 3.24
CA HIS A 76 5.32 -0.58 4.31
C HIS A 76 4.14 -1.46 4.71
N VAL A 77 3.43 -2.05 3.74
CA VAL A 77 2.31 -2.97 4.01
C VAL A 77 2.81 -4.24 4.70
N GLN A 78 3.96 -4.78 4.29
CA GLN A 78 4.58 -5.95 4.92
C GLN A 78 5.00 -5.64 6.36
N ALA A 79 5.68 -4.51 6.60
CA ALA A 79 6.08 -4.07 7.92
C ALA A 79 4.86 -3.91 8.85
N TYR A 80 3.72 -3.38 8.34
CA TYR A 80 2.48 -3.38 9.12
C TYR A 80 1.98 -4.80 9.41
N ARG A 81 1.97 -5.67 8.39
CA ARG A 81 1.47 -7.04 8.48
C ARG A 81 2.22 -7.87 9.53
N GLU A 82 3.52 -7.66 9.70
CA GLU A 82 4.33 -8.31 10.74
C GLU A 82 3.89 -7.95 12.16
N THR A 83 3.24 -6.79 12.35
CA THR A 83 2.71 -6.37 13.66
C THR A 83 1.30 -6.89 13.95
N VAL A 84 0.63 -7.48 12.95
CA VAL A 84 -0.68 -8.11 13.14
C VAL A 84 -0.47 -9.50 13.72
N GLU A 85 -0.93 -9.72 14.95
CA GLU A 85 -0.87 -11.03 15.60
C GLU A 85 -1.85 -12.01 14.94
N GLY A 86 -1.37 -13.19 14.52
CA GLY A 86 -2.21 -14.31 14.10
C GLY A 86 -1.78 -14.95 12.79
N VAL A 87 -0.99 -16.03 12.88
CA VAL A 87 -0.91 -17.08 11.84
C VAL A 87 -1.66 -18.30 12.34
#